data_AF-A0ABC8JDM9-F1
#
_entry.id   AF-A0ABC8JDM9-F1
#
_cell.length_a   1.000
_cell.length_b   1.000
_cell.length_c   1.000
_cell.angle_alpha   90.00
_cell.angle_beta   90.00
_cell.angle_gamma   90.00
#
_symmetry.space_group_name_H-M   'P 1'
#
loop_
_entity.id
_entity.type
_entity.pdbx_description
1 polymer ?
#
loop_
_entity_poly.entity_id
_entity_poly.type
_entity_poly.pdbx_seq_one_letter_code
_entity_poly.pdbx_strand_id
1 'polypeptide(L)'
;MEILTVFNLQAKKQDTSNITKWKKKWRLKKDKPLGLNQDVWDGFQAYWQLDATANIASNNSLNRKSKRGGKGEAVHNGGAKTREQREIEMWKTAERGGVRPDWLDLMRDMHTNKQTGEVQDPVARELLATLTKLKEDKEAELQQSQ
;
A
#
# COMPACT_ATOMS: atom_id res chain seq x y z
N MET A 1 -10.03 -6.00 32.89
CA MET A 1 -9.08 -5.87 31.75
C MET A 1 -9.69 -5.16 30.55
N GLU A 2 -10.95 -5.40 30.22
CA GLU A 2 -11.63 -4.83 29.04
C GLU A 2 -11.72 -3.29 29.04
N ILE A 3 -12.01 -2.66 30.19
CA ILE A 3 -12.12 -1.19 30.32
C ILE A 3 -10.80 -0.48 29.99
N LEU A 4 -9.67 -1.00 30.47
CA LEU A 4 -8.35 -0.42 30.18
C LEU A 4 -8.00 -0.54 28.69
N THR A 5 -8.35 -1.67 28.06
CA THR A 5 -8.16 -1.87 26.62
C THR A 5 -9.00 -0.88 25.80
N VAL A 6 -10.28 -0.70 26.14
CA VAL A 6 -11.16 0.25 25.46
C VAL A 6 -10.66 1.69 25.61
N PHE A 7 -10.25 2.09 26.82
CA PHE A 7 -9.66 3.40 27.08
C PHE A 7 -8.39 3.62 26.23
N ASN A 8 -7.47 2.66 26.22
CA ASN A 8 -6.22 2.77 25.46
C ASN A 8 -6.46 2.87 23.94
N LEU A 9 -7.43 2.13 23.40
CA LEU A 9 -7.82 2.24 21.99
C LEU A 9 -8.35 3.64 21.67
N GLN A 10 -9.21 4.18 22.53
CA GLN A 10 -9.78 5.51 22.37
C GLN A 10 -8.71 6.61 22.50
N ALA A 11 -7.82 6.50 23.49
CA ALA A 11 -6.70 7.41 23.70
C ALA A 11 -5.77 7.41 22.47
N LYS A 12 -5.36 6.24 21.97
CA LYS A 12 -4.52 6.11 20.77
C LYS A 12 -5.14 6.79 19.55
N LYS A 13 -6.45 6.59 19.34
CA LYS A 13 -7.20 7.24 18.25
C LYS A 13 -7.20 8.76 18.40
N GLN A 14 -7.45 9.24 19.62
CA GLN A 14 -7.49 10.67 19.92
C GLN A 14 -6.12 11.32 19.75
N ASP A 15 -5.05 10.70 20.24
CA ASP A 15 -3.68 11.19 20.13
C ASP A 15 -3.25 11.30 18.67
N THR A 16 -3.54 10.29 17.86
CA THR A 16 -3.24 10.31 16.41
C THR A 16 -3.94 11.48 15.71
N SER A 17 -5.22 11.71 16.02
CA SER A 17 -6.00 12.85 15.51
C SER A 17 -5.41 14.19 15.97
N ASN A 18 -5.04 14.28 17.25
CA ASN A 18 -4.49 15.48 17.86
C ASN A 18 -3.14 15.85 17.23
N ILE A 19 -2.19 14.91 17.15
CA ILE A 19 -0.86 15.11 16.53
C ILE A 19 -1.02 15.63 15.09
N THR A 20 -1.95 15.06 14.32
CA THR A 20 -2.20 15.52 12.94
C THR A 20 -2.70 16.97 12.89
N LYS A 21 -3.64 17.34 13.76
CA LYS A 21 -4.16 18.71 13.87
C LYS A 21 -3.07 19.69 14.32
N TRP A 22 -2.26 19.28 15.29
CA TRP A 22 -1.17 20.06 15.85
C TRP A 22 -0.06 20.31 14.83
N LYS A 23 0.34 19.28 14.08
CA LYS A 23 1.30 19.40 12.97
C LYS A 23 0.79 20.36 11.88
N LYS A 24 -0.51 20.35 11.59
CA LYS A 24 -1.14 21.31 10.66
C LYS A 24 -1.06 22.75 11.19
N LYS A 25 -1.35 22.97 12.49
CA LYS A 25 -1.19 24.29 13.12
C LYS A 25 0.25 24.79 13.05
N TRP A 26 1.22 23.94 13.39
CA TRP A 26 2.65 24.25 13.29
C TRP A 26 3.05 24.68 11.87
N ARG A 27 2.65 23.92 10.84
CA ARG A 27 2.92 24.28 9.43
C ARG A 27 2.31 25.62 9.01
N LEU A 28 1.15 25.98 9.59
CA LEU A 28 0.47 27.25 9.36
C LEU A 28 0.99 28.38 10.27
N LYS A 29 2.08 28.14 11.02
CA LYS A 29 2.67 29.08 11.99
C LYS A 29 1.64 29.60 13.01
N LYS A 30 0.70 28.74 13.43
CA LYS A 30 -0.29 29.06 14.46
C LYS A 30 0.23 28.69 15.85
N ASP A 31 -0.38 29.28 16.87
CA ASP A 31 -0.05 29.03 18.27
C ASP A 31 -0.23 27.57 18.68
N LYS A 32 0.51 27.23 19.75
CA LYS A 32 0.42 25.94 20.43
C LYS A 32 -1.05 25.62 20.78
N PRO A 33 -1.48 24.36 20.61
CA PRO A 33 -2.78 23.91 21.10
C PRO A 33 -2.99 24.16 22.59
N LEU A 34 -4.20 24.58 22.97
CA LEU A 34 -4.62 24.72 24.37
C LEU A 34 -4.49 23.37 25.09
N GLY A 35 -3.94 23.39 26.32
CA GLY A 35 -3.77 22.19 27.13
C GLY A 35 -2.57 21.30 26.75
N LEU A 36 -1.82 21.64 25.68
CA LEU A 36 -0.57 20.95 25.37
C LEU A 36 0.57 21.54 26.23
N ASN A 37 1.32 20.68 26.91
CA ASN A 37 2.54 21.08 27.62
C ASN A 37 3.55 21.73 26.65
N GLN A 38 4.27 22.76 27.11
CA GLN A 38 5.20 23.52 26.27
C GLN A 38 6.37 22.66 25.78
N ASP A 39 7.03 21.92 26.67
CA ASP A 39 8.17 21.08 26.34
C ASP A 39 7.78 19.99 25.33
N VAL A 40 6.58 19.42 25.46
CA VAL A 40 6.03 18.45 24.49
C VAL A 40 5.81 19.10 23.13
N TRP A 41 5.33 20.34 23.08
CA TRP A 41 5.16 21.09 21.84
C TRP A 41 6.50 21.37 21.16
N ASP A 42 7.49 21.86 21.91
CA ASP A 42 8.82 22.15 21.41
C ASP A 42 9.50 20.87 20.90
N GLY A 43 9.34 19.75 21.62
CA GLY A 43 9.77 18.42 21.19
C GLY A 43 9.13 17.96 19.89
N PHE A 44 7.82 18.20 19.68
CA PHE A 44 7.18 17.91 18.40
C PHE A 44 7.71 18.77 17.26
N GLN A 45 7.95 20.07 17.51
CA GLN A 45 8.53 20.96 16.51
C GLN A 45 9.92 20.48 16.08
N ALA A 46 10.79 20.15 17.04
CA ALA A 46 12.12 19.59 16.77
C ALA A 46 12.02 18.27 15.99
N TYR A 47 11.16 17.34 16.43
CA TYR A 47 10.97 16.05 15.76
C TYR A 47 10.49 16.19 14.31
N TRP A 48 9.56 17.12 14.03
CA TRP A 48 9.06 17.35 12.68
C TRP A 48 10.07 18.05 11.76
N GLN A 49 11.10 18.68 12.33
CA GLN A 49 12.21 19.32 11.60
C GLN A 49 13.39 18.38 11.36
N LEU A 50 13.48 17.24 12.07
CA LEU A 50 14.51 16.24 11.80
C LEU A 50 14.51 15.84 10.32
N ASP A 51 15.69 15.80 9.70
CA ASP A 51 15.86 15.49 8.28
C ASP A 51 15.21 14.16 7.90
N ALA A 52 15.38 13.12 8.72
CA ALA A 52 14.73 11.83 8.49
C ALA A 52 13.21 11.94 8.41
N THR A 53 12.60 12.65 9.36
CA THR A 53 11.13 12.87 9.40
C THR A 53 10.67 13.73 8.23
N ALA A 54 11.41 14.78 7.89
CA ALA A 54 11.11 15.69 6.78
C ALA A 54 11.21 14.95 5.44
N ASN A 55 12.25 14.15 5.24
CA ASN A 55 12.48 13.36 4.04
C ASN A 55 11.38 12.33 3.83
N ILE A 56 11.01 11.56 4.87
CA ILE A 56 9.89 10.61 4.80
C ILE A 56 8.59 11.33 4.44
N ALA A 57 8.30 12.47 5.07
CA ALA A 57 7.10 13.24 4.78
C ALA A 57 7.08 13.81 3.34
N SER A 58 8.23 14.27 2.84
CA SER A 58 8.40 14.76 1.48
C SER A 58 8.17 13.65 0.46
N ASN A 59 8.85 12.51 0.63
CA ASN A 59 8.70 11.35 -0.24
C ASN A 59 7.25 10.83 -0.25
N ASN A 60 6.61 10.73 0.92
CA ASN A 60 5.21 10.33 1.00
C ASN A 60 4.28 11.32 0.28
N SER A 61 4.56 12.62 0.38
CA SER A 61 3.79 13.64 -0.34
C SER A 61 4.02 13.56 -1.85
N LEU A 62 5.25 13.32 -2.30
CA LEU A 62 5.58 13.12 -3.72
C LEU A 62 4.88 11.88 -4.27
N ASN A 63 4.96 10.76 -3.56
CA ASN A 63 4.29 9.51 -3.93
C ASN A 63 2.78 9.68 -4.02
N ARG A 64 2.16 10.34 -3.03
CA ARG A 64 0.71 10.61 -3.04
C ARG A 64 0.28 11.55 -4.17
N LYS A 65 1.13 12.49 -4.58
CA LYS A 65 0.87 13.41 -5.70
C LYS A 65 1.33 12.86 -7.05
N SER A 66 1.93 11.67 -7.07
CA SER A 66 2.43 11.07 -8.30
C SER A 66 1.28 10.85 -9.26
N LYS A 67 1.46 11.30 -10.50
CA LYS A 67 0.50 11.05 -11.58
C LYS A 67 0.61 9.63 -12.14
N ARG A 68 1.61 8.84 -11.72
CA ARG A 68 1.91 7.49 -12.26
C ARG A 68 1.87 7.42 -13.79
N GLY A 69 2.41 8.43 -14.47
CA GLY A 69 2.35 8.53 -15.94
C GLY A 69 0.93 8.71 -16.51
N GLY A 70 0.01 9.28 -15.75
CA GLY A 70 -1.41 9.43 -16.13
C GLY A 70 -2.28 8.23 -15.81
N LYS A 71 -1.75 7.18 -15.16
CA LYS A 71 -2.41 5.89 -14.94
C LYS A 71 -3.29 5.82 -13.69
N GLY A 72 -3.52 6.96 -13.04
CA GLY A 72 -4.38 7.05 -11.86
C GLY A 72 -3.81 6.39 -10.60
N GLU A 73 -4.67 6.23 -9.59
CA GLU A 73 -4.33 5.61 -8.31
C GLU A 73 -3.99 4.12 -8.48
N ALA A 74 -3.11 3.61 -7.62
CA ALA A 74 -2.77 2.19 -7.64
C ALA A 74 -3.93 1.35 -7.10
N VAL A 75 -4.42 0.40 -7.90
CA VAL A 75 -5.54 -0.47 -7.53
C VAL A 75 -5.09 -1.92 -7.39
N HIS A 76 -5.49 -2.53 -6.29
CA HIS A 76 -5.26 -3.94 -5.99
C HIS A 76 -6.51 -4.55 -5.35
N ASN A 77 -6.89 -5.74 -5.82
CA ASN A 77 -8.17 -6.38 -5.51
C ASN A 77 -8.03 -7.59 -4.57
N GLY A 78 -6.83 -7.89 -4.06
CA GLY A 78 -6.61 -8.97 -3.10
C GLY A 78 -7.13 -8.70 -1.67
N GLY A 79 -7.61 -7.48 -1.39
CA GLY A 79 -8.13 -7.10 -0.08
C GLY A 79 -7.09 -7.25 1.04
N ALA A 80 -7.52 -7.74 2.20
CA ALA A 80 -6.66 -7.94 3.37
C ALA A 80 -5.82 -9.24 3.33
N LYS A 81 -5.90 -10.01 2.25
CA LYS A 81 -5.17 -11.27 2.12
C LYS A 81 -3.74 -11.01 1.70
N THR A 82 -2.80 -11.73 2.31
CA THR A 82 -1.43 -11.73 1.79
C THR A 82 -1.37 -12.47 0.47
N ARG A 83 -0.31 -12.22 -0.30
CA ARG A 83 -0.04 -12.94 -1.55
C ARG A 83 0.05 -14.45 -1.31
N GLU A 84 0.72 -14.86 -0.23
CA GLU A 84 0.94 -16.26 0.14
C GLU A 84 -0.39 -16.94 0.50
N GLN A 85 -1.26 -16.25 1.22
CA GLN A 85 -2.61 -16.75 1.50
C GLN A 85 -3.41 -16.91 0.20
N ARG A 86 -3.32 -15.94 -0.71
CA ARG A 86 -4.03 -15.99 -1.99
C ARG A 86 -3.51 -17.11 -2.89
N GLU A 87 -2.20 -17.32 -2.92
CA GLU A 87 -1.55 -18.41 -3.61
C GLU A 87 -2.04 -19.78 -3.12
N ILE A 88 -2.11 -19.98 -1.79
CA ILE A 88 -2.61 -21.21 -1.19
C ILE A 88 -4.09 -21.43 -1.56
N GLU A 89 -4.91 -20.38 -1.58
CA GLU A 89 -6.31 -20.49 -2.01
C GLU A 89 -6.42 -20.92 -3.47
N MET A 90 -5.66 -20.29 -4.36
CA MET A 90 -5.62 -20.65 -5.78
C MET A 90 -5.08 -22.06 -6.00
N TRP A 91 -4.08 -22.48 -5.24
CA TRP A 91 -3.57 -23.85 -5.31
C TRP A 91 -4.65 -24.89 -4.95
N LYS A 92 -5.52 -24.54 -3.99
CA LYS A 92 -6.60 -25.42 -3.51
C LYS A 92 -7.86 -25.40 -4.39
N THR A 93 -7.96 -24.56 -5.42
CA THR A 93 -9.14 -24.57 -6.29
C THR A 93 -9.18 -25.83 -7.16
N ALA A 94 -10.38 -26.39 -7.32
CA ALA A 94 -10.59 -27.59 -8.14
C ALA A 94 -10.12 -27.41 -9.59
N GLU A 95 -10.24 -26.18 -10.13
CA GLU A 95 -9.79 -25.80 -11.47
C GLU A 95 -8.28 -26.00 -11.68
N ARG A 96 -7.45 -25.86 -10.64
CA ARG A 96 -5.99 -26.04 -10.74
C ARG A 96 -5.53 -27.44 -10.38
N GLY A 97 -6.41 -28.31 -9.87
CA GLY A 97 -6.06 -29.70 -9.56
C GLY A 97 -4.86 -29.87 -8.61
N GLY A 98 -4.59 -28.90 -7.74
CA GLY A 98 -3.42 -28.92 -6.86
C GLY A 98 -2.10 -28.50 -7.52
N VAL A 99 -2.14 -27.90 -8.72
CA VAL A 99 -0.97 -27.25 -9.33
C VAL A 99 -0.82 -25.85 -8.76
N ARG A 100 0.39 -25.55 -8.26
CA ARG A 100 0.73 -24.24 -7.72
C ARG A 100 0.57 -23.17 -8.82
N PRO A 101 -0.06 -22.02 -8.54
CA PRO A 101 -0.20 -20.98 -9.56
C PRO A 101 1.15 -20.38 -9.93
N ASP A 102 1.30 -20.06 -11.22
CA ASP A 102 2.41 -19.23 -11.69
C ASP A 102 2.28 -17.82 -11.08
N TRP A 103 3.40 -17.12 -10.97
CA TRP A 103 3.42 -15.78 -10.40
C TRP A 103 2.60 -14.79 -11.24
N LEU A 104 2.61 -14.93 -12.58
CA LEU A 104 1.79 -14.09 -13.46
C LEU A 104 0.29 -14.33 -13.25
N ASP A 105 -0.12 -15.57 -13.02
CA ASP A 105 -1.51 -15.91 -12.73
C ASP A 105 -1.96 -15.30 -11.41
N LEU A 106 -1.11 -15.40 -10.38
CA LEU A 106 -1.39 -14.85 -9.05
C LEU A 106 -1.55 -13.33 -9.11
N MET A 107 -0.64 -12.64 -9.82
CA MET A 107 -0.72 -11.20 -9.99
C MET A 107 -1.93 -10.78 -10.82
N ARG A 108 -2.28 -11.55 -11.85
CA ARG A 108 -3.50 -11.32 -12.64
C ARG A 108 -4.73 -11.41 -11.75
N ASP A 109 -4.88 -12.47 -10.96
CA ASP A 109 -6.01 -12.63 -10.03
C ASP A 109 -6.08 -11.48 -9.01
N MET A 110 -4.94 -11.13 -8.41
CA MET A 110 -4.84 -10.09 -7.38
C MET A 110 -5.17 -8.68 -7.88
N HIS A 111 -5.00 -8.40 -9.19
CA HIS A 111 -5.33 -7.10 -9.80
C HIS A 111 -6.60 -7.12 -10.65
N THR A 112 -7.23 -8.28 -10.85
CA THR A 112 -8.47 -8.40 -11.62
C THR A 112 -9.67 -7.98 -10.79
N ASN A 113 -10.50 -7.12 -11.35
CA ASN A 113 -11.77 -6.79 -10.76
C ASN A 113 -12.75 -7.93 -11.01
N LYS A 114 -13.32 -8.51 -9.95
CA LYS A 114 -14.20 -9.67 -10.05
C LYS A 114 -15.54 -9.40 -10.76
N GLN A 115 -15.95 -8.14 -10.85
CA GLN A 115 -17.20 -7.76 -11.53
C GLN A 115 -16.97 -7.56 -13.03
N THR A 116 -15.85 -6.95 -13.42
CA THR A 116 -15.55 -6.68 -14.84
C THR A 116 -14.73 -7.78 -15.51
N GLY A 117 -14.02 -8.61 -14.73
CA GLY A 117 -13.10 -9.63 -15.24
C GLY A 117 -11.77 -9.06 -15.75
N GLU A 118 -11.55 -7.74 -15.64
CA GLU A 118 -10.37 -7.06 -16.18
C GLU A 118 -9.38 -6.67 -15.08
N VAL A 119 -8.09 -6.69 -15.43
CA VAL A 119 -7.03 -6.11 -14.60
C VAL A 119 -7.25 -4.61 -14.50
N GLN A 120 -7.58 -4.10 -13.31
CA GLN A 120 -8.08 -2.74 -13.14
C GLN A 120 -6.95 -1.69 -13.15
N ASP A 121 -5.81 -2.00 -12.53
CA ASP A 121 -4.67 -1.09 -12.50
C ASP A 121 -3.94 -1.07 -13.87
N PRO A 122 -3.81 0.11 -14.52
CA PRO A 122 -3.20 0.17 -15.85
C PRO A 122 -1.73 -0.24 -15.87
N VAL A 123 -0.97 0.03 -14.80
CA VAL A 123 0.44 -0.39 -14.72
C VAL A 123 0.54 -1.90 -14.59
N ALA A 124 -0.27 -2.51 -13.73
CA ALA A 124 -0.33 -3.96 -13.59
C ALA A 124 -0.72 -4.63 -14.92
N ARG A 125 -1.68 -4.05 -15.65
CA ARG A 125 -2.10 -4.55 -16.97
C ARG A 125 -0.96 -4.55 -17.99
N GLU A 126 -0.26 -3.44 -18.13
CA GLU A 126 0.89 -3.33 -19.04
C GLU A 126 2.05 -4.24 -18.64
N LEU A 127 2.34 -4.34 -17.34
CA LEU A 127 3.40 -5.20 -16.83
C LEU A 127 3.08 -6.67 -17.09
N LEU A 128 1.85 -7.10 -16.80
CA LEU A 128 1.39 -8.47 -17.07
C LEU A 128 1.46 -8.78 -18.56
N ALA A 129 1.06 -7.86 -19.44
CA ALA A 129 1.16 -8.05 -20.89
C ALA A 129 2.63 -8.22 -21.34
N THR A 130 3.51 -7.34 -20.88
CA THR A 130 4.96 -7.41 -21.19
C THR A 130 5.58 -8.72 -20.71
N LEU A 131 5.30 -9.12 -19.47
CA LEU A 131 5.89 -10.32 -18.88
C LEU A 131 5.31 -11.61 -19.46
N THR A 132 4.02 -11.62 -19.82
CA THR A 132 3.40 -12.77 -20.51
C THR A 132 4.09 -13.00 -21.85
N LYS A 133 4.27 -11.94 -22.65
CA LYS A 133 4.98 -12.03 -23.93
C LYS A 133 6.42 -12.52 -23.74
N LEU A 134 7.14 -11.96 -22.77
CA LEU A 134 8.52 -12.36 -22.50
C LEU A 134 8.62 -13.84 -22.11
N LYS A 135 7.65 -14.35 -21.34
CA LYS A 135 7.57 -15.77 -20.97
C LYS A 135 7.37 -16.64 -22.21
N GLU A 136 6.42 -16.30 -23.07
CA GLU A 136 6.14 -17.02 -24.32
C GLU A 136 7.36 -17.04 -25.24
N ASP A 137 8.03 -15.89 -25.43
CA ASP A 137 9.25 -15.78 -26.25
C ASP A 137 10.35 -16.71 -25.72
N LYS A 138 10.54 -16.76 -24.39
CA LYS A 138 11.56 -17.63 -23.76
C LYS A 138 11.20 -19.11 -23.83
N GLU A 139 9.93 -19.45 -23.70
CA GLU A 139 9.46 -20.83 -23.86
C GLU A 139 9.65 -21.31 -25.32
N ALA A 140 9.42 -20.45 -26.31
CA ALA A 140 9.67 -20.76 -27.72
C ALA A 140 11.16 -20.94 -28.02
N GLU A 141 12.04 -20.08 -27.49
CA GLU A 141 13.50 -20.24 -27.61
C GLU A 141 13.98 -21.59 -27.03
N LEU A 142 13.42 -22.00 -25.89
CA LEU A 142 13.74 -23.27 -25.25
C LEU A 142 13.29 -24.47 -26.08
N GLN A 143 12.09 -24.41 -26.68
CA GLN A 143 11.58 -25.48 -27.55
C GLN A 143 12.36 -25.61 -28.86
N GLN A 144 12.92 -24.52 -29.39
CA GLN A 144 13.77 -24.55 -30.59
C GLN A 144 15.18 -25.07 -30.30
N SER A 145 15.60 -25.11 -29.03
CA SER A 145 16.92 -25.57 -28.59
C SER A 145 16.93 -27.03 -28.11
N GLN A 146 15.78 -27.72 -28.16
CA GLN A 146 15.60 -29.13 -27.81
C GLN A 146 15.43 -30.00 -29.06
#